data_AF-W7E0V4-F1
#
_entry.id   AF-W7E0V4-F1
#
_cell.length_a   1.000
_cell.length_b   1.000
_cell.length_c   1.000
_cell.angle_alpha   90.00
_cell.angle_beta   90.00
_cell.angle_gamma   90.00
#
_symmetry.space_group_name_H-M   'P 1'
#
loop_
_entity.id
_entity.type
_entity.pdbx_description
1 polymer ?
#
loop_
_entity_poly.entity_id
_entity_poly.type
_entity_poly.pdbx_seq_one_letter_code
_entity_poly.pdbx_strand_id
1 'polypeptide(L)'
;MSQKKKMGFFILTALVIGNMIGSGIFMLPRQMAEVASPLAILLAWSITGLGVLMIALVFGNLAVRRPDLTSGAQSHAYALFKNQNAKQMAGFIAVWSYWVANWAGNVSIITSFAGYLSVFFPIIKQH
;
A
#
# COMPACT_ATOMS: atom_id res chain seq x y z
N MET A 1 -31.81 11.93 -15.23
CA MET A 1 -30.96 11.70 -14.04
C MET A 1 -29.86 10.73 -14.43
N SER A 2 -28.60 11.16 -14.45
CA SER A 2 -27.47 10.28 -14.79
C SER A 2 -27.29 9.24 -13.68
N GLN A 3 -27.63 7.97 -13.95
CA GLN A 3 -27.38 6.86 -13.05
C GLN A 3 -25.86 6.73 -12.86
N LYS A 4 -25.34 7.17 -11.70
CA LYS A 4 -23.94 6.93 -11.31
C LYS A 4 -23.72 5.41 -11.31
N LYS A 5 -23.08 4.88 -12.35
CA LYS A 5 -22.60 3.50 -12.38
C LYS A 5 -21.62 3.32 -11.22
N LYS A 6 -22.08 2.75 -10.11
CA LYS A 6 -21.20 2.31 -9.02
C LYS A 6 -20.37 1.15 -9.55
N MET A 7 -19.04 1.21 -9.39
CA MET A 7 -18.16 0.10 -9.75
C MET A 7 -18.57 -1.14 -8.94
N GLY A 8 -18.70 -2.28 -9.62
CA GLY A 8 -19.05 -3.55 -8.99
C GLY A 8 -17.91 -4.09 -8.12
N PHE A 9 -18.25 -4.99 -7.19
CA PHE A 9 -17.30 -5.61 -6.25
C PHE A 9 -16.06 -6.18 -6.95
N PHE A 10 -16.26 -6.99 -8.00
CA PHE A 10 -15.15 -7.62 -8.73
C PHE A 10 -14.21 -6.60 -9.39
N ILE A 11 -14.74 -5.49 -9.90
CA ILE A 11 -13.93 -4.43 -10.53
C ILE A 11 -13.08 -3.74 -9.46
N LEU A 12 -13.66 -3.42 -8.31
CA LEU A 12 -12.95 -2.81 -7.19
C LEU A 12 -11.85 -3.75 -6.66
N THR A 13 -12.16 -5.04 -6.48
CA THR A 13 -11.19 -6.04 -6.04
C THR A 13 -10.04 -6.18 -7.04
N ALA A 14 -10.34 -6.31 -8.34
CA ALA A 14 -9.32 -6.40 -9.38
C ALA A 14 -8.44 -5.14 -9.43
N LEU A 15 -9.02 -3.96 -9.27
CA LEU A 15 -8.28 -2.70 -9.23
C LEU A 15 -7.35 -2.59 -8.02
N VAL A 16 -7.79 -3.08 -6.85
CA VAL A 16 -6.93 -3.14 -5.66
C VAL A 16 -5.78 -4.13 -5.89
N ILE A 17 -6.08 -5.35 -6.37
CA ILE A 17 -5.05 -6.37 -6.65
C ILE A 17 -4.03 -5.83 -7.66
N GLY A 18 -4.50 -5.22 -8.75
CA GLY A 18 -3.64 -4.65 -9.78
C GLY A 18 -2.74 -3.52 -9.28
N ASN A 19 -3.21 -2.69 -8.33
CA ASN A 19 -2.38 -1.66 -7.70
C ASN A 19 -1.38 -2.22 -6.68
N MET A 20 -1.68 -3.37 -6.05
CA MET A 20 -0.80 -3.99 -5.06
C MET A 20 0.33 -4.81 -5.70
N ILE A 21 0.07 -5.44 -6.84
CA ILE A 21 1.08 -6.25 -7.56
C ILE A 21 2.01 -5.30 -8.34
N GLY A 22 3.23 -5.14 -7.84
CA GLY A 22 4.30 -4.36 -8.48
C GLY A 22 5.64 -5.11 -8.56
N SER A 23 6.75 -4.39 -8.74
CA SER A 23 8.10 -4.95 -8.82
C SER A 23 8.53 -5.71 -7.55
N GLY A 24 7.99 -5.30 -6.39
CA GLY A 24 8.37 -5.85 -5.09
C GLY A 24 8.15 -7.36 -4.95
N ILE A 25 7.09 -7.93 -5.54
CA ILE A 25 6.80 -9.37 -5.40
C ILE A 25 7.82 -10.26 -6.09
N PHE A 26 8.50 -9.77 -7.13
CA PHE A 26 9.53 -10.52 -7.85
C PHE A 26 10.93 -10.28 -7.29
N MET A 27 11.19 -9.06 -6.81
CA MET A 27 12.52 -8.66 -6.36
C MET A 27 12.80 -9.06 -4.91
N LEU A 28 11.81 -8.94 -4.02
CA LEU A 28 12.00 -9.21 -2.58
C LEU A 28 12.32 -10.68 -2.29
N PRO A 29 11.63 -11.70 -2.86
CA PRO A 29 11.99 -13.09 -2.60
C PRO A 29 13.39 -13.42 -3.09
N ARG A 30 13.79 -12.87 -4.25
CA ARG A 30 15.14 -13.04 -4.79
C ARG A 30 16.20 -12.48 -3.84
N GLN A 31 16.04 -11.24 -3.41
CA GLN A 31 16.99 -10.58 -2.49
C GLN A 31 17.06 -11.29 -1.14
N MET A 32 15.93 -11.78 -0.62
CA MET A 32 15.91 -12.49 0.65
C MET A 32 16.49 -13.91 0.53
N ALA A 33 16.31 -14.60 -0.59
CA ALA A 33 16.90 -15.92 -0.82
C ALA A 33 18.43 -15.90 -0.85
N GLU A 34 19.05 -14.76 -1.19
CA GLU A 34 20.50 -14.59 -1.18
C GLU A 34 21.08 -14.48 0.26
N VAL A 35 20.26 -14.12 1.25
CA VAL A 35 20.75 -13.75 2.60
C VAL A 35 20.10 -14.56 3.72
N ALA A 36 18.88 -15.09 3.54
CA ALA A 36 18.08 -15.74 4.56
C ALA A 36 17.76 -17.20 4.24
N SER A 37 17.56 -18.02 5.27
CA SER A 37 17.13 -19.41 5.10
C SER A 37 15.69 -19.48 4.55
N PRO A 38 15.35 -20.51 3.74
CA PRO A 38 14.01 -20.63 3.16
C PRO A 38 12.88 -20.61 4.20
N LEU A 39 13.12 -21.21 5.37
CA LEU A 39 12.17 -21.25 6.48
C LEU A 39 11.93 -19.85 7.06
N ALA A 40 12.99 -19.03 7.21
CA ALA A 40 12.86 -17.66 7.70
C ALA A 40 12.03 -16.78 6.75
N ILE A 41 12.21 -16.94 5.43
CA ILE A 41 11.46 -16.20 4.41
C ILE A 41 9.97 -16.55 4.47
N LEU A 42 9.63 -17.84 4.56
CA LEU A 42 8.24 -18.30 4.66
C LEU A 42 7.55 -17.77 5.93
N LEU A 43 8.24 -17.78 7.08
CA LEU A 43 7.71 -17.21 8.31
C LEU A 43 7.52 -15.70 8.22
N ALA A 44 8.49 -14.97 7.66
CA ALA A 44 8.39 -13.53 7.47
C ALA A 44 7.17 -13.18 6.60
N TRP A 45 7.00 -13.86 5.46
CA TRP A 45 5.84 -13.68 4.58
C TRP A 45 4.52 -14.00 5.27
N SER A 46 4.48 -15.07 6.07
CA SER A 46 3.27 -15.45 6.80
C SER A 46 2.87 -14.40 7.83
N ILE A 47 3.84 -13.88 8.59
CA ILE A 47 3.62 -12.83 9.60
C ILE A 47 3.18 -11.53 8.92
N THR A 48 3.85 -11.13 7.85
CA THR A 48 3.47 -9.93 7.08
C THR A 48 2.06 -10.07 6.50
N GLY A 49 1.74 -11.22 5.90
CA GLY A 49 0.41 -11.51 5.35
C GLY A 49 -0.69 -11.43 6.42
N LEU A 50 -0.46 -12.01 7.59
CA LEU A 50 -1.38 -11.93 8.72
C LEU A 50 -1.57 -10.48 9.20
N GLY A 51 -0.48 -9.71 9.34
CA GLY A 51 -0.55 -8.31 9.74
C GLY A 51 -1.37 -7.46 8.77
N VAL A 52 -1.12 -7.60 7.46
CA VAL A 52 -1.87 -6.90 6.42
C VAL A 52 -3.34 -7.32 6.40
N LEU A 53 -3.64 -8.60 6.61
CA LEU A 53 -5.02 -9.10 6.69
C LEU A 53 -5.78 -8.49 7.87
N MET A 54 -5.14 -8.38 9.04
CA MET A 54 -5.75 -7.73 10.20
C MET A 54 -6.06 -6.25 9.93
N ILE A 55 -5.14 -5.53 9.28
CA ILE A 55 -5.36 -4.13 8.88
C ILE A 55 -6.54 -4.01 7.90
N ALA A 56 -6.60 -4.90 6.90
CA ALA A 56 -7.70 -4.92 5.93
C ALA A 56 -9.06 -5.16 6.60
N LEU A 57 -9.14 -6.07 7.58
CA LEU A 57 -10.35 -6.33 8.35
C LEU A 57 -10.76 -5.14 9.22
N VAL A 58 -9.81 -4.42 9.82
CA VAL A 58 -10.09 -3.22 10.61
C VAL A 58 -10.68 -2.13 9.71
N PHE A 59 -10.06 -1.83 8.57
CA PHE A 59 -10.58 -0.82 7.64
C PHE A 59 -11.90 -1.24 6.98
N GLY A 60 -12.06 -2.53 6.66
CA GLY A 60 -13.33 -3.08 6.16
C GLY A 60 -14.47 -2.89 7.15
N ASN A 61 -14.24 -3.21 8.44
CA ASN A 61 -15.23 -2.99 9.49
C ASN A 61 -15.53 -1.49 9.70
N LEU A 62 -14.52 -0.62 9.64
CA LEU A 62 -14.70 0.82 9.76
C LEU A 62 -15.50 1.40 8.59
N ALA A 63 -15.27 0.93 7.36
CA ALA A 63 -16.01 1.37 6.18
C ALA A 63 -17.51 1.02 6.27
N VAL A 64 -17.85 -0.13 6.87
CA VAL A 64 -19.25 -0.52 7.10
C VAL A 64 -19.90 0.28 8.24
N ARG A 65 -19.16 0.53 9.33
CA ARG A 65 -19.69 1.24 10.52
C ARG A 65 -19.78 2.76 10.35
N ARG A 66 -18.95 3.35 9.49
CA ARG A 66 -18.86 4.80 9.23
C ARG A 66 -18.90 5.08 7.71
N PRO A 67 -20.04 4.80 7.04
CA PRO A 67 -20.18 5.05 5.61
C PRO A 67 -20.18 6.55 5.25
N ASP A 68 -20.32 7.41 6.25
CA ASP A 68 -20.19 8.87 6.15
C ASP A 68 -18.76 9.33 5.81
N LEU A 69 -17.75 8.49 6.08
CA LEU A 69 -16.34 8.79 5.87
C LEU A 69 -15.83 8.12 4.58
N THR A 70 -15.89 8.85 3.47
CA THR A 70 -15.49 8.34 2.13
C THR A 70 -14.08 8.71 1.70
N SER A 71 -13.33 9.49 2.49
CA SER A 71 -12.00 10.03 2.16
C SER A 71 -10.83 9.09 2.48
N GLY A 72 -11.09 7.79 2.65
CA GLY A 72 -10.07 6.77 2.92
C GLY A 72 -9.60 6.71 4.37
N ALA A 73 -8.52 5.96 4.63
CA ALA A 73 -7.96 5.69 5.97
C ALA A 73 -7.69 6.94 6.81
N GLN A 74 -7.30 8.04 6.16
CA GLN A 74 -6.99 9.33 6.79
C GLN A 74 -8.23 9.96 7.43
N SER A 75 -9.41 9.78 6.81
CA SER A 75 -10.68 10.30 7.33
C SER A 75 -11.15 9.53 8.57
N HIS A 76 -10.88 8.22 8.60
CA HIS A 76 -11.11 7.39 9.79
C HIS A 76 -10.19 7.79 10.94
N ALA A 77 -8.89 8.02 10.68
CA ALA A 77 -7.94 8.53 11.67
C ALA A 77 -8.38 9.89 12.26
N TYR A 78 -8.90 10.78 11.42
CA TYR A 78 -9.46 12.05 11.85
C TYR A 78 -10.73 11.85 12.71
N ALA A 79 -11.59 10.90 12.39
CA ALA A 79 -12.83 10.67 13.14
C ALA A 79 -12.65 9.92 14.47
N LEU A 80 -11.50 9.28 14.69
CA LEU A 80 -11.18 8.51 15.89
C LEU A 80 -10.99 9.38 17.14
N PHE A 81 -10.54 10.64 16.99
CA PHE A 81 -10.23 11.53 18.12
C PHE A 81 -11.37 12.51 18.42
N LYS A 82 -11.76 12.61 19.70
CA LYS A 82 -12.79 13.54 20.19
C LYS A 82 -12.26 14.96 20.43
N ASN A 83 -11.00 15.10 20.84
CA ASN A 83 -10.38 16.40 21.11
C ASN A 83 -9.97 17.09 19.80
N GLN A 84 -10.45 18.32 19.56
CA GLN A 84 -10.26 19.02 18.28
C GLN A 84 -8.78 19.20 17.89
N ASN A 85 -7.91 19.49 18.84
CA ASN A 85 -6.46 19.61 18.60
C ASN A 85 -5.83 18.26 18.20
N ALA A 86 -6.17 17.18 18.93
CA ALA A 86 -5.69 15.83 18.60
C ALA A 86 -6.23 15.35 17.25
N LYS A 87 -7.47 15.73 16.92
CA LYS A 87 -8.15 15.45 15.66
C LYS A 87 -7.40 16.04 14.47
N GLN A 88 -7.09 17.34 14.53
CA GLN A 88 -6.34 18.04 13.49
C GLN A 88 -4.92 17.49 13.35
N MET A 89 -4.24 17.21 14.46
CA MET A 89 -2.89 16.64 14.43
C MET A 89 -2.85 15.23 13.84
N ALA A 90 -3.79 14.36 14.22
CA ALA A 90 -3.90 13.01 13.66
C ALA A 90 -4.22 13.03 12.16
N GLY A 91 -5.14 13.91 11.73
CA GLY A 91 -5.44 14.11 10.31
C GLY A 91 -4.23 14.61 9.53
N PHE A 92 -3.51 15.60 10.08
CA PHE A 92 -2.28 16.13 9.46
C PHE A 92 -1.22 15.05 9.31
N ILE A 93 -0.90 14.32 10.38
CA ILE A 93 0.09 13.24 10.35
C ILE A 93 -0.32 12.18 9.34
N ALA A 94 -1.58 11.74 9.32
CA ALA A 94 -2.05 10.73 8.37
C ALA A 94 -1.91 11.16 6.91
N VAL A 95 -2.28 12.40 6.58
CA VAL A 95 -2.15 12.95 5.22
C VAL A 95 -0.69 13.20 4.86
N TRP A 96 0.11 13.69 5.80
CA TRP A 96 1.54 13.93 5.59
C TRP A 96 2.29 12.62 5.34
N SER A 97 2.08 11.61 6.19
CA SER A 97 2.65 10.27 6.00
C SER A 97 2.25 9.65 4.66
N TYR A 98 1.00 9.86 4.21
CA TYR A 98 0.54 9.41 2.89
C TYR A 98 1.34 10.08 1.75
N TRP A 99 1.56 11.40 1.82
CA TRP A 99 2.36 12.11 0.82
C TRP A 99 3.81 11.65 0.78
N VAL A 100 4.44 11.51 1.96
CA VAL A 100 5.81 11.00 2.08
C VAL A 100 5.92 9.58 1.50
N ALA A 101 4.95 8.72 1.80
CA ALA A 101 4.90 7.37 1.23
C ALA A 101 4.77 7.37 -0.29
N ASN A 102 3.98 8.28 -0.87
CA ASN A 102 3.84 8.39 -2.33
C ASN A 102 5.15 8.84 -3.00
N TRP A 103 5.90 9.76 -2.40
CA TRP A 103 7.21 10.15 -2.92
C TRP A 103 8.19 8.97 -2.90
N ALA A 104 8.28 8.26 -1.78
CA ALA A 104 9.10 7.06 -1.67
C ALA A 104 8.67 5.96 -2.66
N GLY A 105 7.36 5.80 -2.86
CA GLY A 105 6.78 4.88 -3.85
C GLY A 105 7.19 5.22 -5.27
N ASN A 106 7.08 6.50 -5.67
CA ASN A 106 7.50 6.94 -7.00
C ASN A 106 8.99 6.71 -7.24
N VAL A 107 9.84 6.99 -6.24
CA VAL A 107 11.28 6.68 -6.31
C VAL A 107 11.49 5.18 -6.49
N SER A 108 10.80 4.35 -5.71
CA SER A 108 10.90 2.88 -5.82
C SER A 108 10.48 2.37 -7.21
N ILE A 109 9.43 2.94 -7.80
CA ILE A 109 8.97 2.59 -9.15
C ILE A 109 10.05 2.94 -10.19
N ILE A 110 10.60 4.16 -10.13
CA ILE A 110 11.65 4.60 -11.07
C ILE A 110 12.91 3.73 -10.94
N THR A 111 13.36 3.45 -9.71
CA THR A 111 14.53 2.61 -9.46
C THR A 111 14.29 1.17 -9.91
N SER A 112 13.10 0.61 -9.68
CA SER A 112 12.75 -0.73 -10.17
C SER A 112 12.74 -0.78 -11.70
N PHE A 113 12.15 0.22 -12.34
CA PHE A 113 12.11 0.34 -13.79
C PHE A 113 13.51 0.44 -14.40
N ALA A 114 14.36 1.32 -13.85
CA ALA A 114 15.77 1.44 -14.24
C ALA A 114 16.53 0.12 -14.03
N GLY A 115 16.28 -0.57 -12.92
CA GLY A 115 16.84 -1.89 -12.63
C GLY A 115 16.49 -2.92 -13.71
N TYR A 116 15.21 -2.99 -14.12
CA TYR A 116 14.79 -3.87 -15.21
C TYR A 116 15.36 -3.46 -16.56
N LEU A 117 15.40 -2.16 -16.86
CA LEU A 117 15.95 -1.64 -18.12
C LEU A 117 17.45 -1.93 -18.26
N SER A 118 18.18 -1.94 -17.14
CA SER A 118 19.62 -2.23 -17.08
C SER A 118 19.98 -3.66 -17.49
N VAL A 119 19.02 -4.60 -17.45
CA VAL A 119 19.19 -5.96 -17.96
C VAL A 119 19.31 -5.98 -19.48
N PHE A 120 18.60 -5.08 -20.17
CA PHE A 120 18.59 -4.96 -21.63
C PHE A 120 19.65 -3.97 -22.14
N PHE A 121 19.88 -2.88 -21.41
CA PHE A 121 20.85 -1.84 -21.76
C PHE A 121 21.89 -1.69 -20.64
N PRO A 122 22.96 -2.51 -20.65
CA PRO A 122 23.98 -2.52 -19.59
C PRO A 122 24.78 -1.23 -19.45
N ILE A 123 24.69 -0.30 -20.41
CA ILE A 123 25.24 1.07 -20.33
C ILE A 123 24.65 1.86 -19.16
N ILE A 124 23.42 1.53 -18.72
CA ILE A 124 22.75 2.21 -17.60
C ILE A 124 23.36 1.81 -16.25
N LYS A 125 24.10 0.70 -16.15
CA LYS A 125 24.76 0.26 -14.90
C LYS A 125 26.00 1.08 -14.51
N GLN A 126 26.49 1.98 -15.37
CA GLN A 126 27.80 2.63 -15.16
C GLN A 126 27.81 3.86 -14.25
N HIS A 127 26.71 4.22 -13.59
CA HIS A 127 26.67 5.26 -12.55
C HIS A 127 25.86 4.84 -11.33
#